data_AF-A0A7D7V8D0-F1
#
_entry.id   AF-A0A7D7V8D0-F1
#
_cell.length_a   1.000
_cell.length_b   1.000
_cell.length_c   1.000
_cell.angle_alpha   90.00
_cell.angle_beta   90.00
_cell.angle_gamma   90.00
#
_symmetry.space_group_name_H-M   'P 1'
#
loop_
_entity.id
_entity.type
_entity.pdbx_description
1 polymer ?
#
loop_
_entity_poly.entity_id
_entity_poly.type
_entity_poly.pdbx_seq_one_letter_code
_entity_poly.pdbx_strand_id
1 'polypeptide(L)'
;MIVMGSFFDSSEGTQCHAIDFRIEDETFSKHTVQVGETLDVKGSLVSIGQAQYNLKFWSVITNSDQISFLYDFFRIYFEPTGVCSGKSDGNISWYFQLSAHPSEEFILKPNDVVEYSVTFIPQKAGVYRIHSATFDGDIFRMGPGQTIIVEGTGEETSGEIFGFYVPYSIGFLLMMITLGCGIVFTHRRKRK
;
A
#
# COMPACT_ATOMS: atom_id res chain seq x y z
N MET A 1 -38.12 17.01 -23.75
CA MET A 1 -37.22 16.08 -24.47
C MET A 1 -36.05 16.91 -24.98
N ILE A 2 -34.99 17.01 -24.19
CA ILE A 2 -33.78 17.75 -24.55
C ILE A 2 -32.67 16.71 -24.65
N VAL A 3 -32.20 16.50 -25.88
CA VAL A 3 -31.02 15.71 -26.22
C VAL A 3 -29.82 16.62 -25.96
N MET A 4 -28.94 16.26 -25.03
CA MET A 4 -27.66 16.93 -24.83
C MET A 4 -26.56 16.00 -25.36
N GLY A 5 -26.06 16.32 -26.55
CA GLY A 5 -24.91 15.66 -27.16
C GLY A 5 -23.62 16.06 -26.45
N SER A 6 -22.82 15.06 -26.10
CA SER A 6 -21.46 15.21 -25.59
C SER A 6 -20.54 15.70 -26.71
N PHE A 7 -20.03 16.91 -26.54
CA PHE A 7 -18.99 17.52 -27.36
C PHE A 7 -17.68 17.44 -26.56
N PHE A 8 -16.74 16.58 -26.94
CA PHE A 8 -15.33 16.76 -26.62
C PHE A 8 -14.48 16.19 -27.75
N ASP A 9 -13.86 17.11 -28.48
CA ASP A 9 -12.90 16.92 -29.55
C ASP A 9 -11.53 16.59 -28.93
N SER A 10 -10.90 15.50 -29.36
CA SER A 10 -9.60 15.06 -28.86
C SER A 10 -8.49 15.48 -29.84
N SER A 11 -7.91 16.66 -29.62
CA SER A 11 -6.59 16.99 -30.15
C SER A 11 -5.64 17.25 -28.98
N GLU A 12 -4.65 16.37 -28.85
CA GLU A 12 -3.42 16.49 -28.06
C GLU A 12 -3.57 17.09 -26.64
N GLY A 13 -3.83 16.24 -25.67
CA GLY A 13 -3.75 16.61 -24.25
C GLY A 13 -4.12 15.42 -23.39
N THR A 14 -3.32 15.17 -22.36
CA THR A 14 -3.47 14.16 -21.30
C THR A 14 -4.92 13.71 -21.12
N GLN A 15 -5.24 12.45 -21.48
CA GLN A 15 -6.57 11.88 -21.31
C GLN A 15 -6.93 11.92 -19.82
N CYS A 16 -7.75 12.89 -19.43
CA CYS A 16 -8.50 12.80 -18.19
C CYS A 16 -9.54 11.72 -18.42
N HIS A 17 -9.20 10.47 -18.08
CA HIS A 17 -10.15 9.36 -18.13
C HIS A 17 -11.40 9.77 -17.33
N ALA A 18 -12.54 9.88 -18.04
CA ALA A 18 -13.83 10.07 -17.41
C ALA A 18 -14.01 9.02 -16.32
N ILE A 19 -14.70 9.38 -15.24
CA ILE A 19 -14.92 8.48 -14.10
C ILE A 19 -15.92 7.42 -14.54
N ASP A 20 -15.43 6.32 -15.10
CA ASP A 20 -16.28 5.27 -15.65
C ASP A 20 -16.81 4.29 -14.60
N PHE A 21 -16.24 4.30 -13.39
CA PHE A 21 -16.77 3.60 -12.22
C PHE A 21 -16.31 4.28 -10.92
N ARG A 22 -17.06 4.07 -9.84
CA ARG A 22 -16.83 4.68 -8.52
C ARG A 22 -17.05 3.68 -7.39
N ILE A 23 -16.41 3.95 -6.25
CA ILE A 23 -16.66 3.26 -4.98
C ILE A 23 -17.73 4.05 -4.22
N GLU A 24 -18.81 3.38 -3.84
CA GLU A 24 -19.92 3.94 -3.07
C GLU A 24 -20.17 3.15 -1.78
N ASP A 25 -20.84 3.81 -0.84
CA ASP A 25 -21.33 3.22 0.40
C ASP A 25 -20.27 2.45 1.20
N GLU A 26 -19.03 2.93 1.16
CA GLU A 26 -17.94 2.33 1.91
C GLU A 26 -18.15 2.54 3.42
N THR A 27 -18.17 1.43 4.15
CA THR A 27 -18.38 1.38 5.59
C THR A 27 -17.28 0.59 6.27
N PHE A 28 -16.83 1.09 7.41
CA PHE A 28 -15.86 0.44 8.27
C PHE A 28 -16.59 -0.10 9.48
N SER A 29 -16.37 -1.37 9.81
CA SER A 29 -17.00 -2.01 10.97
C SER A 29 -16.61 -1.35 12.30
N LYS A 30 -15.38 -0.80 12.38
CA LYS A 30 -14.80 -0.21 13.60
C LYS A 30 -13.84 0.92 13.23
N HIS A 31 -13.61 1.83 14.18
CA HIS A 31 -12.56 2.86 14.11
C HIS A 31 -11.39 2.60 15.05
N THR A 32 -11.59 1.70 16.03
CA THR A 32 -10.56 1.24 16.96
C THR A 32 -10.64 -0.28 17.05
N VAL A 33 -9.49 -0.95 16.96
CA VAL A 33 -9.38 -2.41 17.02
C VAL A 33 -8.14 -2.81 17.81
N GLN A 34 -8.15 -4.00 18.40
CA GLN A 34 -6.95 -4.57 19.02
C GLN A 34 -6.08 -5.28 17.98
N VAL A 35 -4.79 -5.43 18.26
CA VAL A 35 -3.92 -6.32 17.47
C VAL A 35 -4.52 -7.72 17.39
N GLY A 36 -4.59 -8.28 16.18
CA GLY A 36 -5.19 -9.58 15.88
C GLY A 36 -6.71 -9.56 15.72
N GLU A 37 -7.37 -8.43 16.00
CA GLU A 37 -8.83 -8.30 15.85
C GLU A 37 -9.22 -7.95 14.41
N THR A 38 -10.28 -8.59 13.91
CA THR A 38 -10.76 -8.34 12.55
C THR A 38 -11.44 -6.98 12.41
N LEU A 39 -11.06 -6.26 11.36
CA LEU A 39 -11.70 -5.06 10.85
C LEU A 39 -12.26 -5.35 9.46
N ASP A 40 -13.58 -5.32 9.31
CA ASP A 40 -14.24 -5.43 8.01
C ASP A 40 -14.51 -4.05 7.39
N VAL A 41 -14.27 -3.95 6.09
CA VAL A 41 -14.61 -2.82 5.22
C VAL A 41 -15.49 -3.34 4.09
N LYS A 42 -16.65 -2.71 3.89
CA LYS A 42 -17.62 -3.12 2.87
C LYS A 42 -18.01 -1.92 2.03
N GLY A 43 -18.23 -2.13 0.74
CA GLY A 43 -18.73 -1.09 -0.15
C GLY A 43 -19.20 -1.67 -1.47
N SER A 44 -19.52 -0.79 -2.42
CA SER A 44 -20.00 -1.16 -3.74
C SER A 44 -19.20 -0.45 -4.83
N LEU A 45 -18.82 -1.21 -5.85
CA LEU A 45 -18.25 -0.68 -7.09
C LEU A 45 -19.38 -0.49 -8.09
N VAL A 46 -19.63 0.75 -8.46
CA VAL A 46 -20.71 1.14 -9.36
C VAL A 46 -20.12 1.57 -10.69
N SER A 47 -20.47 0.85 -11.75
CA SER A 47 -20.13 1.21 -13.12
C SER A 47 -21.06 2.33 -13.61
N ILE A 48 -20.48 3.43 -14.06
CA ILE A 48 -21.19 4.60 -14.61
C ILE A 48 -21.01 4.66 -16.13
N GLY A 49 -19.94 4.04 -16.64
CA GLY A 49 -19.57 4.03 -18.04
C GLY A 49 -20.22 2.91 -18.85
N GLN A 50 -19.96 2.93 -20.16
CA GLN A 50 -20.37 1.87 -21.09
C GLN A 50 -19.29 0.81 -21.33
N ALA A 51 -18.13 0.95 -20.68
CA ALA A 51 -17.02 0.02 -20.82
C ALA A 51 -17.07 -1.09 -19.76
N GLN A 52 -16.47 -2.22 -20.09
CA GLN A 52 -16.25 -3.34 -19.19
C GLN A 52 -14.80 -3.30 -18.70
N TYR A 53 -14.61 -3.49 -17.40
CA TYR A 53 -13.30 -3.44 -16.75
C TYR A 53 -12.96 -4.79 -16.12
N ASN A 54 -11.67 -5.14 -16.11
CA ASN A 54 -11.18 -6.34 -15.43
C ASN A 54 -10.44 -5.92 -14.16
N LEU A 55 -11.19 -5.84 -13.07
CA LEU A 55 -10.71 -5.20 -11.85
C LEU A 55 -10.05 -6.22 -10.91
N LYS A 56 -8.96 -5.78 -10.28
CA LYS A 56 -8.37 -6.44 -9.12
C LYS A 56 -8.59 -5.57 -7.91
N PHE A 57 -9.04 -6.20 -6.83
CA PHE A 57 -9.14 -5.50 -5.55
C PHE A 57 -7.75 -5.30 -4.93
N TRP A 58 -7.55 -4.12 -4.36
CA TRP A 58 -6.30 -3.67 -3.78
C TRP A 58 -6.60 -2.92 -2.49
N SER A 59 -5.64 -2.89 -1.57
CA SER A 59 -5.76 -2.04 -0.37
C SER A 59 -4.50 -1.24 -0.18
N VAL A 60 -4.67 0.01 0.23
CA VAL A 60 -3.57 0.94 0.53
C VAL A 60 -3.71 1.36 1.98
N ILE A 61 -2.72 0.98 2.79
CA ILE A 61 -2.68 1.25 4.21
C ILE A 61 -1.51 2.18 4.47
N THR A 62 -1.75 3.31 5.11
CA THR A 62 -0.69 4.24 5.47
C THR A 62 -0.56 4.38 6.97
N ASN A 63 0.65 4.37 7.50
CA ASN A 63 0.89 4.61 8.92
C ASN A 63 1.13 6.12 9.13
N SER A 64 0.36 6.77 10.00
CA SER A 64 0.48 8.22 10.22
C SER A 64 1.66 8.62 11.09
N ASP A 65 2.31 7.68 11.78
CA ASP A 65 3.23 7.97 12.88
C ASP A 65 4.70 8.08 12.44
N GLN A 66 5.01 7.90 11.14
CA GLN A 66 6.39 7.89 10.65
C GLN A 66 6.65 8.91 9.53
N ILE A 67 6.94 10.14 9.92
CA ILE A 67 7.61 11.14 9.06
C ILE A 67 8.88 11.61 9.79
N SER A 68 9.97 10.87 9.65
CA SER A 68 11.30 11.26 10.13
C SER A 68 12.21 11.58 8.96
N PHE A 69 12.74 12.80 8.91
CA PHE A 69 13.52 13.37 7.79
C PHE A 69 14.83 12.61 7.49
N LEU A 70 15.42 11.94 8.48
CA LEU A 70 16.60 11.09 8.29
C LEU A 70 16.26 9.69 7.74
N TYR A 71 15.01 9.23 7.94
CA TYR A 71 14.50 7.96 7.43
C TYR A 71 14.17 8.03 5.94
N ASP A 72 13.76 9.20 5.46
CA ASP A 72 13.47 9.48 4.05
C ASP A 72 14.71 9.45 3.14
N PHE A 73 15.91 9.70 3.67
CA PHE A 73 17.16 9.71 2.87
C PHE A 73 17.67 8.31 2.51
N PHE A 74 17.42 7.30 3.35
CA PHE A 74 17.72 5.88 3.05
C PHE A 74 16.60 5.16 2.26
N ARG A 75 15.47 5.84 2.02
CA ARG A 75 14.23 5.34 1.38
C ARG A 75 14.39 4.87 -0.08
N ILE A 76 15.49 5.21 -0.75
CA ILE A 76 15.69 4.92 -2.18
C ILE A 76 16.14 3.46 -2.42
N TYR A 77 16.59 2.73 -1.38
CA TYR A 77 17.22 1.41 -1.56
C TYR A 77 16.53 0.23 -0.87
N PHE A 78 15.59 0.46 0.04
CA PHE A 78 14.85 -0.58 0.75
C PHE A 78 13.37 -0.20 0.80
N GLU A 79 12.49 -1.10 0.36
CA GLU A 79 11.06 -0.83 0.22
C GLU A 79 10.39 -0.29 1.51
N PRO A 80 9.33 0.52 1.34
CA PRO A 80 9.10 1.70 2.16
C PRO A 80 8.06 1.43 3.27
N THR A 81 8.42 1.69 4.52
CA THR A 81 7.44 1.71 5.61
C THR A 81 6.75 3.06 5.67
N GLY A 82 5.44 3.04 5.44
CA GLY A 82 4.56 4.19 5.52
C GLY A 82 3.35 4.03 4.61
N VAL A 83 3.49 3.28 3.51
CA VAL A 83 2.42 2.91 2.60
C VAL A 83 2.57 1.42 2.27
N CYS A 84 1.69 0.62 2.83
CA CYS A 84 1.59 -0.81 2.57
C CYS A 84 0.47 -1.02 1.56
N SER A 85 0.80 -1.64 0.43
CA SER A 85 -0.13 -1.79 -0.68
C SER A 85 -0.07 -3.21 -1.19
N GLY A 86 -1.20 -3.90 -1.28
CA GLY A 86 -1.20 -5.32 -1.59
C GLY A 86 -2.51 -5.84 -2.14
N LYS A 87 -2.41 -7.01 -2.79
CA LYS A 87 -3.53 -7.73 -3.40
C LYS A 87 -4.51 -8.22 -2.33
N SER A 88 -5.72 -8.50 -2.80
CA SER A 88 -6.90 -9.00 -2.08
C SER A 88 -6.68 -10.21 -1.17
N ASP A 89 -5.66 -11.04 -1.38
CA ASP A 89 -5.40 -12.20 -0.53
C ASP A 89 -3.92 -12.27 -0.10
N GLY A 90 -3.70 -12.24 1.22
CA GLY A 90 -2.40 -12.51 1.84
C GLY A 90 -1.88 -11.40 2.74
N ASN A 91 -0.59 -11.47 3.06
CA ASN A 91 0.09 -10.43 3.84
C ASN A 91 0.38 -9.23 2.92
N ILE A 92 -0.36 -8.13 3.13
CA ILE A 92 -0.12 -6.86 2.42
C ILE A 92 1.12 -6.15 2.95
N SER A 93 1.44 -6.41 4.22
CA SER A 93 2.66 -5.93 4.85
C SER A 93 3.00 -6.80 6.05
N TRP A 94 4.11 -6.46 6.71
CA TRP A 94 4.42 -6.99 8.02
C TRP A 94 3.43 -6.56 9.12
N TYR A 95 2.56 -5.57 8.85
CA TYR A 95 1.63 -5.00 9.82
C TYR A 95 0.17 -5.43 9.63
N PHE A 96 -0.20 -6.00 8.49
CA PHE A 96 -1.59 -6.38 8.19
C PHE A 96 -1.67 -7.65 7.36
N GLN A 97 -2.56 -8.54 7.80
CA GLN A 97 -3.10 -9.61 6.95
C GLN A 97 -4.41 -9.13 6.34
N LEU A 98 -4.67 -9.52 5.09
CA LEU A 98 -5.88 -9.15 4.37
C LEU A 98 -6.50 -10.37 3.67
N SER A 99 -7.82 -10.40 3.69
CA SER A 99 -8.63 -11.20 2.77
C SER A 99 -9.76 -10.34 2.22
N ALA A 100 -9.97 -10.35 0.91
CA ALA A 100 -11.04 -9.61 0.26
C ALA A 100 -11.97 -10.55 -0.50
N HIS A 101 -13.19 -10.08 -0.71
CA HIS A 101 -14.17 -10.68 -1.58
C HIS A 101 -14.73 -9.58 -2.49
N PRO A 102 -14.71 -9.73 -3.82
CA PRO A 102 -14.04 -10.79 -4.56
C PRO A 102 -12.52 -10.80 -4.34
N SER A 103 -11.97 -12.00 -4.24
CA SER A 103 -10.57 -12.23 -3.87
C SER A 103 -9.65 -12.33 -5.09
N GLU A 104 -10.23 -12.63 -6.25
CA GLU A 104 -9.57 -12.67 -7.55
C GLU A 104 -10.03 -11.52 -8.46
N GLU A 105 -9.49 -11.49 -9.66
CA GLU A 105 -9.88 -10.59 -10.72
C GLU A 105 -11.36 -10.79 -11.08
N PHE A 106 -12.11 -9.69 -11.16
CA PHE A 106 -13.54 -9.70 -11.43
C PHE A 106 -13.90 -8.72 -12.53
N ILE A 107 -14.93 -9.08 -13.29
CA ILE A 107 -15.39 -8.28 -14.43
C ILE A 107 -16.49 -7.34 -13.95
N LEU A 108 -16.26 -6.03 -14.06
CA LEU A 108 -17.28 -5.01 -13.84
C LEU A 108 -17.92 -4.66 -15.18
N LYS A 109 -19.20 -5.00 -15.36
CA LYS A 109 -19.94 -4.71 -16.60
C LYS A 109 -20.51 -3.28 -16.60
N PRO A 110 -20.93 -2.77 -17.76
CA PRO A 110 -21.65 -1.49 -17.85
C PRO A 110 -22.93 -1.48 -16.99
N ASN A 111 -23.13 -0.40 -16.21
CA ASN A 111 -24.25 -0.24 -15.27
C ASN A 111 -24.34 -1.34 -14.18
N ASP A 112 -23.27 -2.10 -13.98
CA ASP A 112 -23.22 -3.15 -12.97
C ASP A 112 -22.83 -2.59 -11.61
N VAL A 113 -23.24 -3.30 -10.56
CA VAL A 113 -22.91 -2.99 -9.18
C VAL A 113 -22.33 -4.24 -8.54
N VAL A 114 -21.06 -4.16 -8.15
CA VAL A 114 -20.35 -5.26 -7.49
C VAL A 114 -20.10 -4.89 -6.04
N GLU A 115 -20.71 -5.63 -5.12
CA GLU A 115 -20.41 -5.52 -3.70
C GLU A 115 -19.03 -6.12 -3.41
N TYR A 116 -18.26 -5.43 -2.56
CA TYR A 116 -16.99 -5.94 -2.06
C TYR A 116 -16.95 -5.89 -0.53
N SER A 117 -16.18 -6.81 0.04
CA SER A 117 -15.89 -6.88 1.47
C SER A 117 -14.42 -7.20 1.67
N VAL A 118 -13.80 -6.56 2.64
CA VAL A 118 -12.37 -6.69 2.92
C VAL A 118 -12.19 -6.83 4.42
N THR A 119 -11.54 -7.90 4.83
CA THR A 119 -11.19 -8.15 6.23
C THR A 119 -9.71 -7.88 6.42
N PHE A 120 -9.42 -6.96 7.33
CA PHE A 120 -8.09 -6.60 7.78
C PHE A 120 -7.85 -7.20 9.16
N ILE A 121 -6.65 -7.77 9.37
CA ILE A 121 -6.19 -8.24 10.68
C ILE A 121 -4.87 -7.53 10.99
N PRO A 122 -4.88 -6.50 11.84
CA PRO A 122 -3.69 -5.76 12.19
C PRO A 122 -2.77 -6.61 13.06
N GLN A 123 -1.47 -6.55 12.79
CA GLN A 123 -0.43 -7.30 13.51
C GLN A 123 0.35 -6.39 14.47
N LYS A 124 0.12 -5.06 14.41
CA LYS A 124 0.83 -4.09 15.22
C LYS A 124 -0.05 -2.88 15.58
N ALA A 125 0.16 -2.38 16.79
CA ALA A 125 -0.46 -1.15 17.26
C ALA A 125 0.10 0.10 16.55
N GLY A 126 -0.75 1.10 16.39
CA GLY A 126 -0.44 2.33 15.69
C GLY A 126 -1.68 2.97 15.09
N VAL A 127 -1.51 4.14 14.48
CA VAL A 127 -2.59 4.82 13.77
C VAL A 127 -2.40 4.64 12.27
N TYR A 128 -3.42 4.06 11.62
CA TYR A 128 -3.37 3.69 10.22
C TYR A 128 -4.51 4.32 9.44
N ARG A 129 -4.23 4.83 8.24
CA ARG A 129 -5.25 5.25 7.29
C ARG A 129 -5.38 4.22 6.18
N ILE A 130 -6.53 3.55 6.15
CA ILE A 130 -6.83 2.44 5.26
C ILE A 130 -7.73 2.93 4.13
N HIS A 131 -7.34 2.64 2.90
CA HIS A 131 -8.14 2.86 1.69
C HIS A 131 -8.37 1.53 0.98
N SER A 132 -9.62 1.27 0.57
CA SER A 132 -9.89 0.34 -0.52
C SER A 132 -9.38 0.93 -1.83
N ALA A 133 -8.99 0.07 -2.75
CA ALA A 133 -8.64 0.48 -4.10
C ALA A 133 -8.95 -0.64 -5.10
N THR A 134 -9.07 -0.26 -6.35
CA THR A 134 -9.22 -1.21 -7.47
C THR A 134 -8.28 -0.83 -8.59
N PHE A 135 -7.80 -1.86 -9.29
CA PHE A 135 -6.80 -1.71 -10.33
C PHE A 135 -7.17 -2.50 -11.59
N ASP A 136 -7.10 -1.87 -12.76
CA ASP A 136 -7.30 -2.48 -14.09
C ASP A 136 -6.10 -2.21 -15.01
N GLY A 137 -4.90 -2.58 -14.58
CA GLY A 137 -3.65 -2.40 -15.36
C GLY A 137 -3.19 -0.95 -15.52
N ASP A 138 -4.06 -0.10 -16.05
CA ASP A 138 -3.84 1.31 -16.36
C ASP A 138 -4.70 2.24 -15.48
N ILE A 139 -5.81 1.73 -14.92
CA ILE A 139 -6.75 2.51 -14.12
C ILE A 139 -6.63 2.12 -12.65
N PHE A 140 -6.29 3.10 -11.81
CA PHE A 140 -6.30 2.97 -10.36
C PHE A 140 -7.39 3.86 -9.77
N ARG A 141 -8.27 3.29 -8.94
CA ARG A 141 -9.28 4.02 -8.18
C ARG A 141 -9.13 3.70 -6.71
N MET A 142 -9.27 4.72 -5.87
CA MET A 142 -9.11 4.62 -4.42
C MET A 142 -10.38 5.13 -3.73
N GLY A 143 -10.82 4.42 -2.71
CA GLY A 143 -11.93 4.82 -1.86
C GLY A 143 -11.58 6.00 -0.94
N PRO A 144 -12.58 6.55 -0.23
CA PRO A 144 -12.42 7.73 0.64
C PRO A 144 -11.37 7.52 1.75
N GLY A 145 -11.27 6.28 2.22
CA GLY A 145 -10.35 5.83 3.25
C GLY A 145 -10.64 6.39 4.64
N GLN A 146 -10.27 5.61 5.65
CA GLN A 146 -10.60 5.87 7.04
C GLN A 146 -9.37 5.67 7.93
N THR A 147 -9.23 6.55 8.91
CA THR A 147 -8.25 6.36 9.98
C THR A 147 -8.78 5.39 11.02
N ILE A 148 -7.96 4.39 11.34
CA ILE A 148 -8.18 3.30 12.29
C ILE A 148 -7.07 3.34 13.33
N ILE A 149 -7.46 3.24 14.60
CA ILE A 149 -6.53 3.13 15.73
C ILE A 149 -6.38 1.64 16.06
N VAL A 150 -5.16 1.12 16.02
CA VAL A 150 -4.87 -0.23 16.48
C VAL A 150 -4.21 -0.16 17.86
N GLU A 151 -4.82 -0.82 18.83
CA GLU A 151 -4.36 -0.86 20.22
C GLU A 151 -3.79 -2.25 20.58
N GLY A 152 -3.05 -2.29 21.69
CA GLY A 152 -2.43 -3.51 22.22
C GLY A 152 -0.94 -3.61 21.92
N THR A 153 -0.38 -4.79 22.15
CA THR A 153 1.04 -5.09 21.92
C THR A 153 1.15 -6.06 20.75
N GLY A 154 1.77 -5.63 19.66
CA GLY A 154 2.22 -6.52 18.59
C GLY A 154 3.65 -6.98 18.84
N GLU A 155 4.02 -8.15 18.34
CA GLU A 155 5.43 -8.54 18.26
C GLU A 155 6.19 -7.61 17.30
N GLU A 156 7.51 -7.53 17.47
CA GLU A 156 8.36 -6.87 16.48
C GLU A 156 8.17 -7.55 15.13
N THR A 157 7.80 -6.77 14.14
CA THR A 157 7.60 -7.32 12.81
C THR A 157 8.94 -7.60 12.16
N SER A 158 9.02 -8.58 11.25
CA SER A 158 10.28 -8.91 10.56
C SER A 158 10.91 -7.68 9.92
N GLY A 159 10.10 -6.73 9.45
CA GLY A 159 10.55 -5.46 8.92
C GLY A 159 11.32 -4.56 9.86
N GLU A 160 10.87 -4.48 11.11
CA GLU A 160 11.51 -3.65 12.13
C GLU A 160 12.84 -4.27 12.54
N ILE A 161 12.88 -5.60 12.63
CA ILE A 161 14.09 -6.37 12.82
C ILE A 161 15.07 -6.08 11.66
N PHE A 162 14.64 -6.20 10.40
CA PHE A 162 15.50 -5.89 9.25
C PHE A 162 15.98 -4.44 9.24
N GLY A 163 15.08 -3.47 9.47
CA GLY A 163 15.39 -2.04 9.50
C GLY A 163 16.40 -1.69 10.60
N PHE A 164 16.34 -2.37 11.73
CA PHE A 164 17.31 -2.21 12.80
C PHE A 164 18.66 -2.85 12.46
N TYR A 165 18.70 -4.14 12.09
CA TYR A 165 19.97 -4.89 11.99
C TYR A 165 20.75 -4.67 10.69
N VAL A 166 20.11 -4.32 9.58
CA VAL A 166 20.79 -4.15 8.28
C VAL A 166 21.82 -3.00 8.31
N PRO A 167 21.50 -1.80 8.81
CA PRO A 167 22.48 -0.71 8.92
C PRO A 167 23.69 -1.08 9.78
N TYR A 168 23.49 -1.78 10.90
CA TYR A 168 24.60 -2.23 11.75
C TYR A 168 25.49 -3.26 11.04
N SER A 169 24.87 -4.20 10.33
CA SER A 169 25.59 -5.24 9.58
C SER A 169 26.43 -4.63 8.45
N ILE A 170 25.86 -3.68 7.70
CA ILE A 170 26.58 -2.94 6.65
C ILE A 170 27.72 -2.11 7.27
N GLY A 171 27.45 -1.40 8.37
CA GLY A 171 28.46 -0.60 9.08
C GLY A 171 29.64 -1.45 9.56
N PHE A 172 29.35 -2.62 10.13
CA PHE A 172 30.37 -3.58 10.55
C PHE A 172 31.20 -4.09 9.36
N LEU A 173 30.56 -4.46 8.25
CA LEU A 173 31.26 -4.91 7.04
C LEU A 173 32.18 -3.82 6.47
N LEU A 174 31.70 -2.57 6.37
CA LEU A 174 32.49 -1.44 5.88
C LEU A 174 33.69 -1.16 6.80
N MET A 175 33.51 -1.26 8.12
CA MET A 175 34.60 -1.15 9.09
C MET A 175 35.67 -2.22 8.85
N MET A 176 35.28 -3.48 8.67
CA MET A 176 36.21 -4.59 8.42
C MET A 176 36.97 -4.44 7.10
N ILE A 177 36.29 -4.02 6.04
CA ILE A 177 36.92 -3.73 4.73
C ILE A 177 37.95 -2.61 4.88
N THR A 178 37.59 -1.51 5.56
CA THR A 178 38.49 -0.37 5.77
C THR A 178 39.72 -0.77 6.58
N LEU A 179 39.54 -1.56 7.64
CA LEU A 179 40.63 -2.07 8.46
C LEU A 179 41.58 -2.96 7.63
N GLY A 180 41.02 -3.89 6.84
CA GLY A 180 41.79 -4.77 5.95
C GLY A 180 42.59 -3.99 4.90
N CYS A 181 41.96 -3.04 4.21
CA CYS A 181 42.64 -2.16 3.27
C CYS A 181 43.74 -1.32 3.95
N GLY A 182 43.49 -0.81 5.16
CA GLY A 182 44.45 -0.05 5.95
C GLY A 182 45.71 -0.85 6.31
N ILE A 183 45.54 -2.12 6.72
CA ILE A 183 46.65 -3.05 7.02
C ILE A 183 47.47 -3.34 5.76
N VAL A 184 46.82 -3.64 4.63
CA VAL A 184 47.51 -3.91 3.36
C VAL A 184 48.31 -2.68 2.90
N PHE A 185 47.72 -1.49 3.03
CA PHE A 185 48.36 -0.23 2.63
C PHE A 185 49.60 0.08 3.51
N THR A 186 49.48 -0.03 4.83
CA THR A 186 50.60 0.19 5.75
C THR A 186 51.71 -0.84 5.56
N HIS A 187 51.37 -2.11 5.32
CA HIS A 187 52.37 -3.14 5.04
C HIS A 187 53.09 -2.91 3.71
N ARG A 188 52.40 -2.46 2.66
CA ARG A 188 53.03 -2.11 1.37
C ARG A 188 53.96 -0.90 1.48
N ARG A 189 53.58 0.11 2.28
CA ARG A 189 54.41 1.30 2.51
C ARG A 189 55.72 0.97 3.22
N LYS A 190 55.75 0.01 4.14
CA LYS A 190 56.97 -0.42 4.84
C LYS A 190 57.96 -1.23 3.98
N ARG A 191 57.52 -1.76 2.82
CA ARG A 191 58.37 -2.55 1.91
C ARG A 191 58.98 -1.73 0.76
N LYS A 192 58.61 -0.45 0.63
CA LYS A 192 59.25 0.51 -0.26
C LYS A 192 60.17 1.40 0.54
#